data_AF-A0AAV0ZE27-F1
#
_entry.id   AF-A0AAV0ZE27-F1
#
_cell.length_a   1.000
_cell.length_b   1.000
_cell.length_c   1.000
_cell.angle_alpha   90.00
_cell.angle_beta   90.00
_cell.angle_gamma   90.00
#
_symmetry.space_group_name_H-M   'P 1'
#
loop_
_entity.id
_entity.type
_entity.pdbx_description
1 polymer ?
#
loop_
_entity_poly.entity_id
_entity_poly.type
_entity_poly.pdbx_seq_one_letter_code
_entity_poly.pdbx_strand_id
1 'polypeptide(L)'
;MLSLVGEAENHSTTFTYNSTVIGGHIEGNEICLHISETKSLKEWNETSILQPELLLIPKLVVNSAGLSAPALAKRFTGLQNRVIPPAYYARGCYFTLSSTKAPFRRLIYPIPEDGGLGVHVTLDLNGQVKFGPDVEWIDGVDDISSFQNKFDYSVHANRAEKFYPEIRKYYPNLKDGSLEPGYSGIRPKLSGPCQSPVDFVIQGEDIHGIPGLVNLFGIESPGLTSSLAIADFISSKFL
;
A
#
# COMPACT_ATOMS: atom_id res chain seq x y z
N MET A 1 -3.96 -14.06 -4.66
CA MET A 1 -4.85 -12.95 -5.08
C MET A 1 -5.72 -13.31 -6.26
N LEU A 2 -5.21 -13.92 -7.35
CA LEU A 2 -6.08 -14.40 -8.46
C LEU A 2 -7.20 -15.34 -8.00
N SER A 3 -6.98 -16.13 -6.94
CA SER A 3 -8.01 -16.95 -6.31
C SER A 3 -9.19 -16.14 -5.77
N LEU A 4 -8.93 -14.99 -5.13
CA LEU A 4 -9.97 -14.13 -4.54
C LEU A 4 -10.75 -13.39 -5.63
N VAL A 5 -10.09 -12.98 -6.71
CA VAL A 5 -10.75 -12.39 -7.88
C VAL A 5 -11.72 -13.40 -8.50
N GLY A 6 -11.27 -14.63 -8.75
CA GLY A 6 -12.13 -15.68 -9.29
C GLY A 6 -13.29 -16.05 -8.35
N GLU A 7 -13.05 -16.07 -7.04
CA GLU A 7 -14.12 -16.27 -6.05
C GLU A 7 -15.16 -15.16 -6.09
N ALA A 8 -14.76 -13.90 -6.20
CA ALA A 8 -15.67 -12.77 -6.32
C ALA A 8 -16.46 -12.81 -7.65
N GLU A 9 -15.82 -13.15 -8.77
CA GLU A 9 -16.46 -13.31 -10.09
C GLU A 9 -17.50 -14.44 -10.07
N ASN A 10 -17.22 -15.56 -9.39
CA ASN A 10 -18.18 -16.64 -9.18
C ASN A 10 -19.42 -16.17 -8.39
N HIS A 11 -19.30 -15.10 -7.62
CA HIS A 11 -20.39 -14.42 -6.91
C HIS A 11 -20.88 -13.16 -7.65
N SER A 12 -20.71 -13.12 -8.98
CA SER A 12 -21.20 -12.05 -9.87
C SER A 12 -20.55 -10.68 -9.68
N THR A 13 -19.35 -10.62 -9.08
CA THR A 13 -18.57 -9.37 -9.02
C THR A 13 -17.99 -9.04 -10.40
N THR A 14 -18.15 -7.80 -10.84
CA THR A 14 -17.52 -7.27 -12.06
C THR A 14 -16.28 -6.46 -11.69
N PHE A 15 -15.14 -6.80 -12.30
CA PHE A 15 -13.92 -6.00 -12.21
C PHE A 15 -13.77 -5.14 -13.45
N THR A 16 -13.54 -3.83 -13.24
CA THR A 16 -13.14 -2.91 -14.31
C THR A 16 -11.71 -2.44 -14.07
N TYR A 17 -10.88 -2.57 -15.10
CA TYR A 17 -9.47 -2.14 -15.08
C TYR A 17 -9.30 -0.92 -15.99
N ASN A 18 -8.24 -0.14 -15.77
CA ASN A 18 -8.01 1.14 -16.45
C ASN A 18 -9.16 2.16 -16.26
N SER A 19 -9.94 2.00 -15.20
CA SER A 19 -10.93 2.96 -14.73
C SER A 19 -10.50 3.48 -13.38
N THR A 20 -10.35 4.79 -13.24
CA THR A 20 -9.88 5.41 -12.00
C THR A 20 -11.01 6.19 -11.36
N VAL A 21 -11.23 5.95 -10.06
CA VAL A 21 -12.05 6.84 -9.24
C VAL A 21 -11.23 8.10 -8.99
N ILE A 22 -11.62 9.20 -9.62
CA ILE A 22 -10.93 10.50 -9.51
C ILE A 22 -11.41 11.35 -8.33
N GLY A 23 -12.48 10.91 -7.67
CA GLY A 23 -13.07 11.55 -6.51
C GLY A 23 -14.53 11.15 -6.36
N GLY A 24 -15.27 11.97 -5.63
CA GLY A 24 -16.70 11.82 -5.49
C GLY A 24 -17.32 13.02 -4.80
N HIS A 25 -18.64 12.99 -4.65
CA HIS A 25 -19.34 13.94 -3.81
C HIS A 25 -20.52 13.27 -3.12
N ILE A 26 -20.96 13.87 -2.02
CA ILE A 26 -22.15 13.45 -1.29
C ILE A 26 -23.30 14.39 -1.65
N GLU A 27 -24.39 13.82 -2.16
CA GLU A 27 -25.63 14.55 -2.48
C GLU A 27 -26.76 13.97 -1.62
N GLY A 28 -27.19 14.72 -0.60
CA GLY A 28 -28.11 14.18 0.41
C GLY A 28 -27.47 13.01 1.16
N ASN A 29 -28.05 11.81 1.02
CA ASN A 29 -27.53 10.56 1.59
C ASN A 29 -26.89 9.65 0.53
N GLU A 30 -26.72 10.11 -0.70
CA GLU A 30 -26.17 9.33 -1.80
C GLU A 30 -24.69 9.69 -2.03
N ILE A 31 -23.89 8.67 -2.33
CA ILE A 31 -22.49 8.85 -2.72
C ILE A 31 -22.42 8.79 -4.23
N CYS A 32 -21.93 9.85 -4.85
CA CYS A 32 -21.71 9.94 -6.29
C CYS A 32 -20.22 9.82 -6.60
N LEU A 33 -19.79 8.69 -7.16
CA LEU A 33 -18.41 8.43 -7.57
C LEU A 33 -18.12 9.03 -8.94
N HIS A 34 -16.96 9.69 -9.04
CA HIS A 34 -16.44 10.27 -10.28
C HIS A 34 -15.40 9.33 -10.89
N ILE A 35 -15.65 8.85 -12.11
CA ILE A 35 -14.79 7.87 -12.79
C ILE A 35 -14.31 8.44 -14.13
N SER A 36 -13.04 8.20 -14.45
CA SER A 36 -12.43 8.52 -15.75
C SER A 36 -11.45 7.41 -16.15
N GLU A 37 -11.18 7.28 -17.45
CA GLU A 37 -10.16 6.37 -17.95
C GLU A 37 -8.79 6.68 -17.33
N THR A 38 -8.06 5.66 -16.88
CA THR A 38 -6.72 5.83 -16.28
C THR A 38 -5.74 6.53 -17.24
N LYS A 39 -5.94 6.41 -18.55
CA LYS A 39 -5.09 7.08 -19.53
C LYS A 39 -5.27 8.61 -19.50
N SER A 40 -6.50 9.10 -19.37
CA SER A 40 -6.80 10.55 -19.25
C SER A 40 -6.05 11.21 -18.09
N LEU A 41 -5.83 10.47 -17.01
CA LEU A 41 -5.04 10.92 -15.85
C LEU A 41 -3.53 11.05 -16.10
N LYS A 42 -2.97 10.32 -17.06
CA LYS A 42 -1.54 10.44 -17.40
C LYS A 42 -1.25 11.73 -18.16
N GLU A 43 -2.25 12.21 -18.91
CA GLU A 43 -2.19 13.43 -19.72
C GLU A 43 -2.62 14.67 -18.90
N TRP A 44 -3.15 14.45 -17.69
CA TRP A 44 -3.58 15.51 -16.79
C TRP A 44 -2.40 16.31 -16.23
N ASN A 45 -2.46 17.62 -16.44
CA ASN A 45 -1.41 18.59 -16.07
C ASN A 45 -1.49 19.07 -14.60
N GLU A 46 -2.13 18.30 -13.73
CA GLU A 46 -2.23 18.49 -12.26
C GLU A 46 -2.94 19.78 -11.78
N THR A 47 -3.18 20.72 -12.69
CA THR A 47 -3.70 22.08 -12.43
C THR A 47 -5.12 22.29 -12.95
N SER A 48 -5.55 21.46 -13.92
CA SER A 48 -6.92 21.49 -14.44
C SER A 48 -7.89 20.68 -13.58
N ILE A 49 -9.18 21.01 -13.62
CA ILE A 49 -10.21 20.20 -12.95
C ILE A 49 -10.40 18.90 -13.73
N LEU A 50 -10.22 17.76 -13.09
CA LEU A 50 -10.56 16.46 -13.67
C LEU A 50 -12.08 16.35 -13.83
N GLN A 51 -12.54 16.20 -15.07
CA GLN A 51 -13.96 15.96 -15.37
C GLN A 51 -14.23 14.45 -15.39
N PRO A 52 -15.27 13.97 -14.68
CA PRO A 52 -15.66 12.57 -14.77
C PRO A 52 -16.21 12.24 -16.16
N GLU A 53 -15.86 11.07 -16.67
CA GLU A 53 -16.45 10.47 -17.87
C GLU A 53 -17.67 9.61 -17.52
N LEU A 54 -17.70 9.08 -16.29
CA LEU A 54 -18.78 8.27 -15.75
C LEU A 54 -19.07 8.66 -14.30
N LEU A 55 -20.36 8.72 -13.97
CA LEU A 55 -20.85 8.84 -12.60
C LEU A 55 -21.48 7.51 -12.18
N LEU A 56 -21.09 7.00 -11.02
CA LEU A 56 -21.75 5.86 -10.38
C LEU A 56 -22.35 6.28 -9.04
N ILE A 57 -23.54 5.78 -8.75
CA ILE A 57 -24.25 6.04 -7.48
C ILE A 57 -24.39 4.71 -6.73
N PRO A 58 -23.32 4.22 -6.08
CA PRO A 58 -23.38 3.01 -5.30
C PRO A 58 -24.06 3.23 -3.94
N LYS A 59 -24.58 2.15 -3.36
CA LYS A 59 -25.08 2.14 -1.97
C LYS A 59 -23.94 2.09 -0.94
N LEU A 60 -22.80 1.51 -1.33
CA LEU A 60 -21.63 1.34 -0.49
C LEU A 60 -20.37 1.65 -1.31
N VAL A 61 -19.44 2.38 -0.71
CA VAL A 61 -18.09 2.63 -1.22
C VAL A 61 -17.08 2.21 -0.16
N VAL A 62 -16.17 1.32 -0.54
CA VAL A 62 -15.00 0.97 0.28
C VAL A 62 -13.76 1.54 -0.38
N ASN A 63 -13.20 2.61 0.19
CA ASN A 63 -11.92 3.16 -0.24
C ASN A 63 -10.77 2.30 0.30
N SER A 64 -10.31 1.36 -0.53
CA SER A 64 -9.15 0.50 -0.28
C SER A 64 -7.97 0.84 -1.20
N ALA A 65 -7.77 2.12 -1.53
CA ALA A 65 -6.79 2.58 -2.52
C ALA A 65 -5.31 2.58 -2.05
N GLY A 66 -5.00 1.92 -0.93
CA GLY A 66 -3.63 1.74 -0.43
C GLY A 66 -2.90 3.07 -0.21
N LEU A 67 -1.77 3.26 -0.91
CA LEU A 67 -0.96 4.49 -0.86
C LEU A 67 -1.78 5.75 -1.12
N SER A 68 -2.73 5.66 -2.04
CA SER A 68 -3.54 6.80 -2.49
C SER A 68 -4.80 6.99 -1.65
N ALA A 69 -5.10 6.14 -0.67
CA ALA A 69 -6.38 6.18 0.05
C ALA A 69 -6.64 7.52 0.76
N PRO A 70 -5.68 8.14 1.48
CA PRO A 70 -5.88 9.46 2.06
C PRO A 70 -6.05 10.56 1.00
N ALA A 71 -5.27 10.52 -0.07
CA ALA A 71 -5.35 11.50 -1.16
C ALA A 71 -6.69 11.41 -1.92
N LEU A 72 -7.20 10.19 -2.15
CA LEU A 72 -8.51 9.95 -2.75
C LEU A 72 -9.64 10.41 -1.82
N ALA A 73 -9.55 10.14 -0.52
CA ALA A 73 -10.54 10.59 0.45
C ALA A 73 -10.66 12.12 0.46
N LYS A 74 -9.55 12.86 0.36
CA LYS A 74 -9.55 14.34 0.25
C LYS A 74 -10.23 14.86 -1.03
N ARG A 75 -10.42 14.00 -2.04
CA ARG A 75 -11.13 14.31 -3.29
C ARG A 75 -12.64 14.03 -3.21
N PHE A 76 -13.18 13.67 -2.05
CA PHE A 76 -14.62 13.55 -1.83
C PHE A 76 -15.20 14.85 -1.28
N THR A 77 -15.99 15.54 -2.09
CA THR A 77 -16.73 16.72 -1.64
C THR A 77 -17.80 16.31 -0.63
N GLY A 78 -17.73 16.87 0.58
CA GLY A 78 -18.62 16.56 1.70
C GLY A 78 -17.96 15.70 2.79
N LEU A 79 -16.81 15.07 2.52
CA LEU A 79 -15.97 14.45 3.55
C LEU A 79 -15.07 15.52 4.19
N GLN A 80 -15.10 15.63 5.52
CA GLN A 80 -14.30 16.64 6.22
C GLN A 80 -12.83 16.22 6.30
N ASN A 81 -11.91 17.06 5.82
CA ASN A 81 -10.46 16.75 5.86
C ASN A 81 -9.92 16.42 7.25
N ARG A 82 -10.54 16.92 8.33
CA ARG A 82 -10.11 16.66 9.72
C ARG A 82 -10.20 15.18 10.14
N VAL A 83 -11.04 14.38 9.48
CA VAL A 83 -11.16 12.94 9.78
C VAL A 83 -10.17 12.10 8.97
N ILE A 84 -9.47 12.70 8.00
CA ILE A 84 -8.50 12.01 7.15
C ILE A 84 -7.13 12.12 7.84
N PRO A 85 -6.48 11.00 8.20
CA PRO A 85 -5.18 11.03 8.85
C PRO A 85 -4.08 11.52 7.88
N PRO A 86 -2.94 12.01 8.42
CA PRO A 86 -1.77 12.28 7.59
C PRO A 86 -1.25 11.00 6.91
N ALA A 87 -0.62 11.17 5.76
CA ALA A 87 -0.04 10.08 4.99
C ALA A 87 1.47 10.23 4.93
N TYR A 88 2.18 9.14 5.19
CA TYR A 88 3.63 9.02 5.08
C TYR A 88 3.96 7.78 4.26
N TYR A 89 5.18 7.74 3.72
CA TYR A 89 5.58 6.67 2.81
C TYR A 89 6.96 6.14 3.18
N ALA A 90 7.06 4.82 3.30
CA ALA A 90 8.33 4.15 3.56
C ALA A 90 8.58 3.06 2.52
N ARG A 91 9.57 3.27 1.66
CA ARG A 91 10.07 2.27 0.73
C ARG A 91 10.78 1.16 1.50
N GLY A 92 10.56 -0.07 1.04
CA GLY A 92 11.26 -1.25 1.49
C GLY A 92 11.82 -1.97 0.29
N CYS A 93 13.15 -1.99 0.19
CA CYS A 93 13.91 -2.64 -0.86
C CYS A 93 14.25 -4.08 -0.47
N TYR A 94 14.23 -4.95 -1.46
CA TYR A 94 14.63 -6.34 -1.34
C TYR A 94 15.81 -6.64 -2.25
N PHE A 95 16.74 -7.45 -1.75
CA PHE A 95 17.88 -7.96 -2.52
C PHE A 95 17.79 -9.47 -2.64
N THR A 96 18.07 -10.01 -3.82
CA THR A 96 18.15 -11.45 -4.07
C THR A 96 19.57 -11.96 -3.86
N LEU A 97 19.70 -13.19 -3.38
CA LEU A 97 21.00 -13.86 -3.29
C LEU A 97 21.32 -14.51 -4.64
N SER A 98 22.44 -14.15 -5.26
CA SER A 98 22.84 -14.69 -6.56
C SER A 98 23.27 -16.16 -6.46
N SER A 99 22.73 -16.96 -7.38
CA SER A 99 23.16 -18.30 -7.85
C SER A 99 23.78 -19.27 -6.82
N THR A 100 23.27 -19.28 -5.60
CA THR A 100 23.67 -20.23 -4.57
C THR A 100 22.47 -21.12 -4.23
N LYS A 101 22.73 -22.38 -3.90
CA LYS A 101 21.75 -23.21 -3.20
C LYS A 101 21.33 -22.45 -1.95
N ALA A 102 20.03 -22.26 -1.74
CA ALA A 102 19.50 -21.48 -0.62
C ALA A 102 20.13 -21.96 0.70
N PRO A 103 20.87 -21.09 1.43
CA PRO A 103 21.46 -21.46 2.72
C PRO A 103 20.40 -21.66 3.81
N PHE A 104 19.15 -21.29 3.55
CA PHE A 104 18.04 -21.35 4.50
C PHE A 104 16.93 -22.27 3.98
N ARG A 105 16.26 -22.95 4.92
CA ARG A 105 15.04 -23.74 4.66
C ARG A 105 13.79 -23.16 5.31
N ARG A 106 13.95 -22.05 6.03
CA ARG A 106 12.90 -21.36 6.79
C ARG A 106 13.12 -19.85 6.66
N LEU A 107 12.06 -19.10 6.90
CA LEU A 107 12.14 -17.65 7.04
C LEU A 107 12.93 -17.30 8.31
N ILE A 108 13.71 -16.22 8.27
CA ILE A 108 14.51 -15.75 9.41
C ILE A 108 14.15 -14.29 9.67
N TYR A 109 13.76 -14.00 10.90
CA TYR A 109 13.44 -12.65 11.36
C TYR A 109 14.38 -12.35 12.54
N PRO A 110 15.36 -11.44 12.37
CA PRO A 110 16.15 -10.96 13.51
C PRO A 110 15.24 -10.30 14.54
N ILE A 111 15.71 -10.28 15.78
CA ILE A 111 15.03 -9.58 16.87
C ILE A 111 15.00 -8.08 16.52
N PRO A 112 13.85 -7.40 16.64
CA PRO A 112 13.77 -5.96 16.44
C PRO A 112 14.73 -5.24 17.39
N GLU A 113 15.62 -4.41 16.85
CA GLU A 113 16.50 -3.51 17.59
C GLU A 113 16.15 -2.06 17.21
N ASP A 114 16.11 -1.15 18.20
CA ASP A 114 15.86 0.26 17.93
C ASP A 114 16.92 0.83 16.98
N GLY A 115 16.46 1.29 15.80
CA GLY A 115 17.35 1.78 14.74
C GLY A 115 18.02 0.70 13.88
N GLY A 116 17.77 -0.59 14.14
CA GLY A 116 18.25 -1.69 13.32
C GLY A 116 17.46 -1.86 12.03
N LEU A 117 18.13 -2.23 10.93
CA LEU A 117 17.48 -2.43 9.62
C LEU A 117 16.57 -3.67 9.58
N GLY A 118 16.70 -4.58 10.56
CA GLY A 118 15.82 -5.74 10.71
C GLY A 118 15.65 -6.55 9.42
N VAL A 119 16.76 -6.92 8.76
CA VAL A 119 16.69 -7.56 7.43
C VAL A 119 16.17 -8.98 7.57
N HIS A 120 14.95 -9.23 7.09
CA HIS A 120 14.38 -10.57 7.09
C HIS A 120 14.96 -11.41 5.95
N VAL A 121 14.93 -12.73 6.14
CA VAL A 121 15.10 -13.72 5.07
C VAL A 121 13.73 -14.25 4.69
N THR A 122 13.37 -14.06 3.42
CA THR A 122 12.22 -14.71 2.83
C THR A 122 12.65 -15.65 1.70
N LEU A 123 11.83 -16.67 1.46
CA LEU A 123 12.02 -17.63 0.38
C LEU A 123 10.82 -17.50 -0.54
N ASP A 124 11.06 -17.37 -1.84
CA ASP A 124 9.98 -17.53 -2.80
C ASP A 124 9.61 -19.02 -2.99
N LEU A 125 8.59 -19.29 -3.79
CA LEU A 125 8.11 -20.66 -4.03
C LEU A 125 9.14 -21.54 -4.77
N ASN A 126 10.12 -20.95 -5.45
CA ASN A 126 11.22 -21.65 -6.10
C ASN A 126 12.44 -21.80 -5.16
N GLY A 127 12.33 -21.34 -3.92
CA GLY A 127 13.38 -21.37 -2.92
C GLY A 127 14.45 -20.28 -3.10
N GLN A 128 14.24 -19.27 -3.96
CA GLN A 128 15.16 -18.15 -4.06
C GLN A 128 15.12 -17.31 -2.79
N VAL A 129 16.29 -17.01 -2.25
CA VAL A 129 16.45 -16.18 -1.05
C VAL A 129 16.31 -14.71 -1.40
N LYS A 130 15.48 -14.02 -0.62
CA LYS A 130 15.31 -12.57 -0.64
C LYS A 130 15.59 -12.01 0.75
N PHE A 131 16.44 -11.00 0.79
CA PHE A 131 16.74 -10.23 1.99
C PHE A 131 15.97 -8.92 1.97
N GLY A 132 15.38 -8.55 3.10
CA GLY A 132 14.65 -7.31 3.28
C GLY A 132 13.26 -7.54 3.88
N PRO A 133 12.39 -6.53 3.85
CA PRO A 133 12.66 -5.19 3.35
C PRO A 133 13.49 -4.36 4.33
N ASP A 134 14.21 -3.36 3.82
CA ASP A 134 14.69 -2.25 4.64
C ASP A 134 13.59 -1.19 4.87
N VAL A 135 13.99 -0.06 5.47
CA VAL A 135 13.15 1.13 5.65
C VAL A 135 13.87 2.34 5.08
N GLU A 136 13.22 2.99 4.11
CA GLU A 136 13.63 4.27 3.54
C GLU A 136 12.41 5.18 3.49
N TRP A 137 12.42 6.23 4.30
CA TRP A 137 11.36 7.23 4.29
C TRP A 137 11.43 8.06 3.01
N ILE A 138 10.27 8.30 2.40
CA ILE A 138 10.12 9.11 1.19
C ILE A 138 9.47 10.43 1.60
N ASP A 139 10.23 11.51 1.51
CA ASP A 139 9.77 12.87 1.83
C ASP A 139 9.25 13.60 0.59
N GLY A 140 8.50 14.68 0.81
CA GLY A 140 8.09 15.60 -0.26
C GLY A 140 7.03 15.07 -1.22
N VAL A 141 6.34 13.97 -0.89
CA VAL A 141 5.23 13.44 -1.70
C VAL A 141 3.95 14.20 -1.38
N ASP A 142 3.42 14.93 -2.35
CA ASP A 142 2.12 15.59 -2.24
C ASP A 142 0.94 14.64 -2.56
N ASP A 143 -0.28 15.13 -2.32
CA ASP A 143 -1.50 14.35 -2.54
C ASP A 143 -1.68 13.97 -4.02
N ILE A 144 -1.22 14.80 -4.96
CA ILE A 144 -1.35 14.54 -6.40
C ILE A 144 -0.42 13.40 -6.81
N SER A 145 0.84 13.46 -6.41
CA SER A 145 1.88 12.47 -6.69
C SER A 145 1.51 11.12 -6.07
N SER A 146 1.01 11.11 -4.83
CA SER A 146 0.50 9.90 -4.20
C SER A 146 -0.72 9.33 -4.92
N PHE A 147 -1.69 10.19 -5.28
CA PHE A 147 -2.88 9.78 -6.01
C PHE A 147 -2.55 9.15 -7.38
N GLN A 148 -1.58 9.71 -8.10
CA GLN A 148 -1.12 9.17 -9.39
C GLN A 148 -0.08 8.05 -9.25
N ASN A 149 0.26 7.63 -8.02
CA ASN A 149 1.29 6.64 -7.74
C ASN A 149 2.66 6.98 -8.39
N LYS A 150 3.04 8.25 -8.38
CA LYS A 150 4.31 8.78 -8.92
C LYS A 150 5.48 8.60 -7.95
N PHE A 151 5.61 7.41 -7.38
CA PHE A 151 6.73 7.08 -6.51
C PHE A 151 7.88 6.46 -7.30
N ASP A 152 9.10 6.63 -6.80
CA ASP A 152 10.26 5.89 -7.29
C ASP A 152 10.32 4.50 -6.64
N TYR A 153 10.14 3.46 -7.46
CA TYR A 153 10.23 2.05 -7.06
C TYR A 153 11.60 1.42 -7.38
N SER A 154 12.58 2.21 -7.85
CA SER A 154 13.90 1.69 -8.18
C SER A 154 14.64 1.16 -6.95
N VAL A 155 15.44 0.11 -7.15
CA VAL A 155 16.33 -0.46 -6.13
C VAL A 155 17.75 -0.12 -6.52
N HIS A 156 18.34 0.87 -5.85
CA HIS A 156 19.73 1.23 -6.11
C HIS A 156 20.68 0.18 -5.53
N ALA A 157 21.59 -0.34 -6.36
CA ALA A 157 22.49 -1.42 -6.00
C ALA A 157 23.40 -1.10 -4.80
N ASN A 158 23.80 0.16 -4.64
CA ASN A 158 24.61 0.63 -3.50
C ASN A 158 23.91 0.45 -2.14
N ARG A 159 22.57 0.34 -2.09
CA ARG A 159 21.86 0.07 -0.83
C ARG A 159 22.21 -1.30 -0.25
N ALA A 160 22.68 -2.24 -1.07
CA ALA A 160 23.17 -3.55 -0.60
C ALA A 160 24.26 -3.42 0.46
N GLU A 161 25.06 -2.34 0.45
CA GLU A 161 26.09 -2.06 1.44
C GLU A 161 25.55 -2.02 2.87
N LYS A 162 24.31 -1.55 3.06
CA LYS A 162 23.63 -1.54 4.36
C LYS A 162 23.10 -2.92 4.78
N PHE A 163 22.91 -3.83 3.82
CA PHE A 163 22.36 -5.17 4.06
C PHE A 163 23.45 -6.15 4.53
N TYR A 164 24.66 -6.10 3.96
CA TYR A 164 25.75 -7.01 4.32
C TYR A 164 26.03 -7.11 5.83
N PRO A 165 26.23 -6.01 6.58
CA PRO A 165 26.52 -6.12 8.02
C PRO A 165 25.36 -6.77 8.80
N GLU A 166 24.12 -6.43 8.46
CA GLU A 166 22.93 -6.96 9.14
C GLU A 166 22.70 -8.44 8.83
N ILE A 167 22.85 -8.85 7.57
CA ILE A 167 22.72 -10.25 7.17
C ILE A 167 23.83 -11.10 7.80
N ARG A 168 25.07 -10.56 7.89
CA ARG A 168 26.22 -11.28 8.46
C ARG A 168 26.05 -11.60 9.94
N LYS A 169 25.15 -10.93 10.68
CA LYS A 169 24.80 -11.30 12.07
C LYS A 169 24.27 -12.74 12.16
N TYR A 170 23.55 -13.23 11.15
CA TYR A 170 22.99 -14.59 11.13
C TYR A 170 23.47 -15.45 9.94
N TYR A 171 24.18 -14.86 8.98
CA TYR A 171 24.84 -15.56 7.88
C TYR A 171 26.26 -15.02 7.63
N PRO A 172 27.23 -15.34 8.50
CA PRO A 172 28.57 -14.72 8.50
C PRO A 172 29.37 -14.93 7.22
N ASN A 173 29.12 -16.05 6.53
CA ASN A 173 29.84 -16.43 5.31
C ASN A 173 29.25 -15.81 4.03
N LEU A 174 28.35 -14.81 4.15
CA LEU A 174 27.82 -14.07 3.01
C LEU A 174 28.98 -13.39 2.25
N LYS A 175 29.18 -13.81 0.99
CA LYS A 175 30.22 -13.28 0.10
C LYS A 175 29.89 -11.86 -0.34
N ASP A 176 30.91 -11.00 -0.43
CA ASP A 176 30.76 -9.68 -1.05
C ASP A 176 30.29 -9.83 -2.50
N GLY A 177 29.49 -8.88 -2.97
CA GLY A 177 28.93 -8.87 -4.33
C GLY A 177 27.89 -9.95 -4.62
N SER A 178 27.41 -10.70 -3.62
CA SER A 178 26.40 -11.76 -3.81
C SER A 178 24.95 -11.29 -3.71
N LEU A 179 24.73 -10.02 -3.39
CA LEU A 179 23.40 -9.40 -3.37
C LEU A 179 23.11 -8.69 -4.68
N GLU A 180 22.01 -9.06 -5.34
CA GLU A 180 21.50 -8.42 -6.55
C GLU A 180 20.25 -7.60 -6.22
N PRO A 181 20.05 -6.42 -6.83
CA PRO A 181 18.81 -5.66 -6.68
C PRO A 181 17.59 -6.52 -7.05
N GLY A 182 16.64 -6.64 -6.12
CA GLY A 182 15.38 -7.35 -6.34
C GLY A 182 14.28 -6.38 -6.75
N TYR A 183 13.36 -6.11 -5.82
CA TYR A 183 12.25 -5.18 -6.02
C TYR A 183 12.07 -4.28 -4.80
N SER A 184 11.26 -3.25 -4.92
CA SER A 184 10.82 -2.46 -3.77
C SER A 184 9.30 -2.41 -3.68
N GLY A 185 8.80 -2.16 -2.48
CA GLY A 185 7.42 -1.78 -2.23
C GLY A 185 7.37 -0.58 -1.31
N ILE A 186 6.23 0.12 -1.28
CA ILE A 186 6.03 1.30 -0.43
C ILE A 186 4.93 1.00 0.56
N ARG A 187 5.16 1.34 1.83
CA ARG A 187 4.19 1.17 2.91
C ARG A 187 3.35 2.45 3.05
N PRO A 188 2.01 2.36 3.07
CA PRO A 188 1.14 3.48 3.42
C PRO A 188 1.16 3.70 4.93
N LYS A 189 1.97 4.64 5.43
CA LYS A 189 2.17 4.89 6.86
C LYS A 189 1.24 6.03 7.32
N LEU A 190 0.75 5.96 8.56
CA LEU A 190 -0.02 7.05 9.20
C LEU A 190 0.77 7.85 10.24
N SER A 191 2.00 7.42 10.50
CA SER A 191 2.98 8.07 11.37
C SER A 191 4.31 8.18 10.65
N GLY A 192 4.97 9.32 10.78
CA GLY A 192 6.24 9.62 10.13
C GLY A 192 7.47 9.08 10.87
N PRO A 193 8.68 9.44 10.40
CA PRO A 193 9.92 9.12 11.08
C PRO A 193 9.91 9.62 12.53
N CYS A 194 10.45 8.81 13.45
CA CYS A 194 10.54 9.12 14.89
C CYS A 194 9.19 9.29 15.61
N GLN A 195 8.07 8.98 14.98
CA GLN A 195 6.75 8.91 15.62
C GLN A 195 6.42 7.47 15.99
N SER A 196 5.60 7.29 17.03
CA SER A 196 5.10 5.97 17.39
C SER A 196 4.24 5.38 16.25
N PRO A 197 4.39 4.09 15.92
CA PRO A 197 3.56 3.44 14.92
C PRO A 197 2.07 3.59 15.26
N VAL A 198 1.27 3.91 14.24
CA VAL A 198 -0.19 3.99 14.32
C VAL A 198 -0.79 2.73 13.70
N ASP A 199 -1.86 2.21 14.31
CA ASP A 199 -2.58 1.03 13.84
C ASP A 199 -3.35 1.31 12.53
N PHE A 200 -3.90 0.27 11.91
CA PHE A 200 -4.82 0.40 10.78
C PHE A 200 -6.01 1.30 11.16
N VAL A 201 -6.39 2.20 10.26
CA VAL A 201 -7.58 3.02 10.42
C VAL A 201 -8.64 2.53 9.44
N ILE A 202 -9.69 1.90 9.97
CA ILE A 202 -10.90 1.54 9.21
C ILE A 202 -12.02 2.44 9.73
N GLN A 203 -12.37 3.47 8.95
CA GLN A 203 -13.40 4.45 9.31
C GLN A 203 -14.69 4.21 8.54
N GLY A 204 -15.84 4.35 9.21
CA GLY A 204 -17.17 4.34 8.60
C GLY A 204 -18.04 5.50 9.09
N GLU A 205 -19.36 5.36 8.92
CA GLU A 205 -20.35 6.39 9.28
C GLU A 205 -20.23 6.86 10.74
N ASP A 206 -19.87 5.96 11.66
CA ASP A 206 -19.66 6.25 13.09
C ASP A 206 -18.56 7.30 13.35
N ILE A 207 -17.63 7.49 12.41
CA ILE A 207 -16.51 8.43 12.53
C ILE A 207 -16.73 9.68 11.68
N HIS A 208 -17.10 9.50 10.41
CA HIS A 208 -17.19 10.62 9.45
C HIS A 208 -18.61 11.04 9.10
N GLY A 209 -19.64 10.32 9.56
CA GLY A 209 -21.04 10.68 9.40
C GLY A 209 -21.60 10.53 7.98
N ILE A 210 -20.94 9.75 7.11
CA ILE A 210 -21.39 9.53 5.72
C ILE A 210 -21.87 8.08 5.60
N PRO A 211 -23.19 7.85 5.47
CA PRO A 211 -23.74 6.52 5.30
C PRO A 211 -23.17 5.85 4.04
N GLY A 212 -22.83 4.57 4.16
CA GLY A 212 -22.34 3.78 3.03
C GLY A 212 -20.90 4.08 2.59
N LEU A 213 -20.15 4.98 3.25
CA LEU A 213 -18.72 5.18 2.97
C LEU A 213 -17.88 4.47 4.04
N VAL A 214 -16.89 3.70 3.60
CA VAL A 214 -15.85 3.11 4.45
C VAL A 214 -14.49 3.47 3.87
N ASN A 215 -13.55 3.94 4.68
CA ASN A 215 -12.17 4.15 4.24
C ASN A 215 -11.18 3.32 5.04
N LEU A 216 -10.20 2.76 4.32
CA LEU A 216 -9.09 2.00 4.89
C LEU A 216 -7.82 2.83 4.69
N PHE A 217 -7.21 3.26 5.78
CA PHE A 217 -5.94 3.98 5.77
C PHE A 217 -4.88 3.21 6.54
N GLY A 218 -3.63 3.34 6.12
CA GLY A 218 -2.52 2.79 6.88
C GLY A 218 -2.38 1.27 6.81
N ILE A 219 -3.04 0.59 5.85
CA ILE A 219 -3.01 -0.88 5.73
C ILE A 219 -1.65 -1.35 5.21
N GLU A 220 -0.62 -1.21 6.05
CA GLU A 220 0.71 -1.75 5.85
C GLU A 220 0.82 -3.19 6.38
N SER A 221 2.01 -3.71 6.69
CA SER A 221 2.15 -5.03 7.32
C SER A 221 1.47 -5.05 8.70
N PRO A 222 0.67 -6.08 9.05
CA PRO A 222 0.47 -7.37 8.37
C PRO A 222 -0.77 -7.46 7.44
N GLY A 223 -1.14 -6.38 6.74
CA GLY A 223 -2.37 -6.22 5.96
C GLY A 223 -2.70 -7.32 4.95
N LEU A 224 -1.69 -7.90 4.30
CA LEU A 224 -1.87 -9.07 3.43
C LEU A 224 -2.35 -10.29 4.24
N THR A 225 -1.71 -10.56 5.37
CA THR A 225 -2.04 -11.69 6.25
C THR A 225 -3.41 -11.50 6.90
N SER A 226 -3.76 -10.27 7.26
CA SER A 226 -5.05 -9.93 7.85
C SER A 226 -6.14 -9.59 6.83
N SER A 227 -5.91 -9.79 5.53
CA SER A 227 -6.82 -9.32 4.47
C SER A 227 -8.25 -9.86 4.59
N LEU A 228 -8.39 -11.17 4.86
CA LEU A 228 -9.72 -11.78 5.07
C LEU A 228 -10.39 -11.28 6.34
N ALA A 229 -9.64 -11.14 7.44
CA ALA A 229 -10.17 -10.61 8.69
C ALA A 229 -10.61 -9.14 8.56
N ILE A 230 -9.89 -8.33 7.78
CA ILE A 230 -10.28 -6.95 7.45
C ILE A 230 -11.60 -6.96 6.66
N ALA A 231 -11.73 -7.84 5.65
CA ALA A 231 -12.96 -7.96 4.87
C ALA A 231 -14.15 -8.40 5.73
N ASP A 232 -13.96 -9.40 6.60
CA ASP A 232 -14.99 -9.88 7.54
C ASP A 232 -15.41 -8.79 8.53
N PHE A 233 -14.45 -8.01 9.04
CA PHE A 233 -14.74 -6.87 9.91
C PHE A 233 -15.59 -5.81 9.19
N ILE A 234 -15.23 -5.46 7.95
CA ILE A 234 -15.98 -4.49 7.16
C ILE A 234 -17.39 -5.01 6.88
N SER A 235 -17.51 -6.27 6.46
CA SER A 235 -18.81 -6.87 6.16
C SER A 235 -19.69 -7.02 7.39
N SER A 236 -19.14 -7.33 8.55
CA SER A 236 -19.96 -7.49 9.77
C SER A 236 -20.38 -6.16 10.39
N LYS A 237 -19.56 -5.11 10.22
CA LYS A 237 -19.80 -3.80 10.83
C LYS A 237 -20.58 -2.84 9.93
N PHE A 238 -20.43 -2.94 8.61
CA PHE A 238 -20.93 -1.92 7.67
C PHE A 238 -21.81 -2.47 6.53
N LEU A 239 -22.01 -3.79 6.45
CA LEU A 239 -22.95 -4.45 5.52
C LEU A 239 -24.06 -5.17 6.29
#